data_AF-A0A7Y2TGR6-F1
#
_entry.id   AF-A0A7Y2TGR6-F1
#
_cell.length_a   1.000
_cell.length_b   1.000
_cell.length_c   1.000
_cell.angle_alpha   90.00
_cell.angle_beta   90.00
_cell.angle_gamma   90.00
#
_symmetry.space_group_name_H-M   'P 1'
#
loop_
_entity.id
_entity.type
_entity.pdbx_description
1 polymer ?
#
loop_
_entity_poly.entity_id
_entity_poly.type
_entity_poly.pdbx_seq_one_letter_code
_entity_poly.pdbx_strand_id
1 'polypeptide(L)'
;MKKIFILSLLVASQISYAQLSFNHLGVGFNYNGTGRPSSELVNSNFNQEDIAFASSQGSYGSLNRVFSSYEFGLKPSKYNFLFFDIDLLQGAEYLYSSNYESYQINDTNFSRNSYIDISSSLLGTKFMARITTPYKRRFIYNFGLGVEGLLAYNIDAEGSQSTSKNHWPSSTYESNRESFYGEGLDTYGSVNLVQQVGLAFRLGKDESSFPLNQTYLETDFQIINNFTTMNKTWSKYRTYGLTLSLVYEIK
;
A
#
# COMPACT_ATOMS: atom_id res chain seq x y z
N MET A 1 -7.25 -29.50 5.20
CA MET A 1 -6.40 -29.10 4.06
C MET A 1 -6.87 -29.68 2.71
N LYS A 2 -7.10 -30.99 2.56
CA LYS A 2 -7.57 -31.59 1.27
C LYS A 2 -8.90 -31.02 0.72
N LYS A 3 -9.84 -30.62 1.58
CA LYS A 3 -11.14 -30.04 1.16
C LYS A 3 -11.04 -28.62 0.60
N ILE A 4 -10.01 -27.85 0.99
CA ILE A 4 -9.77 -26.48 0.49
C ILE A 4 -9.18 -26.55 -0.92
N PHE A 5 -8.27 -27.50 -1.17
CA PHE A 5 -7.70 -27.75 -2.49
C PHE A 5 -8.75 -28.15 -3.53
N ILE A 6 -9.73 -28.97 -3.13
CA ILE A 6 -10.84 -29.38 -4.00
C ILE A 6 -11.77 -28.19 -4.31
N LEU A 7 -11.97 -27.26 -3.36
CA LEU A 7 -12.75 -26.05 -3.60
C LEU A 7 -12.05 -25.10 -4.58
N SER A 8 -10.72 -24.91 -4.45
CA SER A 8 -9.93 -24.13 -5.41
C SER A 8 -9.84 -24.79 -6.79
N LEU A 9 -9.82 -26.13 -6.86
CA LEU A 9 -9.90 -26.89 -8.12
C LEU A 9 -11.31 -26.86 -8.75
N LEU A 10 -12.36 -26.74 -7.95
CA LEU A 10 -13.75 -26.59 -8.43
C LEU A 10 -14.04 -25.17 -8.94
N VAL A 11 -13.46 -24.14 -8.30
CA VAL A 11 -13.50 -22.75 -8.82
C VAL A 11 -12.65 -22.64 -10.09
N ALA A 12 -11.50 -23.32 -10.17
CA ALA A 12 -10.68 -23.36 -11.39
C ALA A 12 -11.33 -24.17 -12.53
N SER A 13 -12.09 -25.23 -12.24
CA SER A 13 -12.69 -26.10 -13.29
C SER A 13 -14.00 -25.57 -13.87
N GLN A 14 -14.64 -24.55 -13.27
CA GLN A 14 -15.76 -23.84 -13.91
C GLN A 14 -15.31 -22.67 -14.81
N ILE A 15 -14.03 -22.28 -14.77
CA ILE A 15 -13.46 -21.23 -15.65
C ILE A 15 -13.15 -21.80 -17.05
N SER A 16 -13.10 -23.12 -17.20
CA SER A 16 -12.78 -23.83 -18.46
C SER A 16 -13.75 -23.61 -19.63
N TYR A 17 -14.77 -22.76 -19.50
CA TYR A 17 -15.74 -22.42 -20.58
C TYR A 17 -15.99 -20.91 -20.76
N ALA A 18 -15.11 -20.05 -20.24
CA ALA A 18 -15.10 -18.62 -20.56
C ALA A 18 -13.79 -18.31 -21.29
N GLN A 19 -13.84 -18.24 -22.62
CA GLN A 19 -12.73 -17.71 -23.41
C GLN A 19 -12.45 -16.29 -22.90
N LEU A 20 -11.27 -16.08 -22.33
CA LEU A 20 -10.78 -14.76 -21.95
C LEU A 20 -10.19 -14.11 -23.20
N SER A 21 -10.67 -12.91 -23.52
CA SER A 21 -10.08 -12.06 -24.55
C SER A 21 -9.36 -10.91 -23.87
N PHE A 22 -8.18 -10.57 -24.38
CA PHE A 22 -7.55 -9.30 -24.05
C PHE A 22 -8.47 -8.15 -24.44
N ASN A 23 -8.65 -7.17 -23.55
CA ASN A 23 -9.68 -6.15 -23.70
C ASN A 23 -9.17 -4.73 -23.52
N HIS A 24 -8.21 -4.46 -22.65
CA HIS A 24 -7.70 -3.10 -22.48
C HIS A 24 -6.28 -3.06 -21.92
N LEU A 25 -5.65 -1.90 -22.09
CA LEU A 25 -4.37 -1.52 -21.52
C LEU A 25 -4.52 -0.21 -20.77
N GLY A 26 -3.86 -0.06 -19.63
CA GLY A 26 -3.91 1.17 -18.86
C GLY A 26 -2.55 1.58 -18.31
N VAL A 27 -2.40 2.87 -18.08
CA VAL A 27 -1.33 3.43 -17.26
C VAL A 27 -1.96 4.29 -16.18
N GLY A 28 -1.49 4.14 -14.95
CA GLY A 28 -2.11 4.82 -13.83
C GLY A 28 -1.12 5.20 -12.75
N PHE A 29 -1.63 6.06 -11.87
CA PHE A 29 -0.99 6.45 -10.63
C PHE A 29 -1.84 5.91 -9.48
N ASN A 30 -1.17 5.39 -8.46
CA ASN A 30 -1.81 4.84 -7.28
C ASN A 30 -1.13 5.43 -6.04
N TYR A 31 -1.93 6.00 -5.16
CA TYR A 31 -1.50 6.42 -3.84
C TYR A 31 -2.29 5.65 -2.79
N ASN A 32 -1.59 5.08 -1.80
CA ASN A 32 -2.20 4.40 -0.67
C ASN A 32 -1.44 4.71 0.61
N GLY A 33 -2.15 5.02 1.71
CA GLY A 33 -1.47 5.30 2.97
C GLY A 33 -2.31 5.04 4.22
N THR A 34 -1.66 5.17 5.38
CA THR A 34 -2.29 5.10 6.70
C THR A 34 -1.57 6.01 7.68
N GLY A 35 -2.32 6.67 8.56
CA GLY A 35 -1.79 7.49 9.66
C GLY A 35 -1.52 6.70 10.95
N ARG A 36 -1.54 5.36 10.88
CA ARG A 36 -1.24 4.46 12.00
C ARG A 36 -0.55 3.19 11.48
N PRO A 37 0.74 3.27 11.09
CA PRO A 37 1.52 2.07 10.78
C PRO A 37 1.60 1.17 12.02
N SER A 38 1.75 -0.13 11.80
CA SER A 38 1.93 -1.10 12.89
C SER A 38 3.30 -0.86 13.55
N SER A 39 3.33 -0.84 14.89
CA SER A 39 4.56 -0.67 15.67
C SER A 39 5.56 -1.80 15.37
N GLU A 40 5.06 -3.01 15.14
CA GLU A 40 5.87 -4.16 14.73
C GLU A 40 6.61 -3.90 13.41
N LEU A 41 5.95 -3.22 12.46
CA LEU A 41 6.55 -2.82 11.19
C LEU A 41 7.69 -1.82 11.44
N VAL A 42 7.45 -0.76 12.22
CA VAL A 42 8.48 0.26 12.50
C VAL A 42 9.71 -0.35 13.19
N ASN A 43 9.49 -1.12 14.26
CA ASN A 43 10.56 -1.58 15.16
C ASN A 43 11.41 -2.69 14.58
N SER A 44 10.86 -3.48 13.68
CA SER A 44 11.55 -4.65 13.14
C SER A 44 12.82 -4.30 12.36
N ASN A 45 13.07 -3.03 12.04
CA ASN A 45 14.27 -2.59 11.33
C ASN A 45 15.43 -2.20 12.24
N PHE A 46 15.25 -2.19 13.55
CA PHE A 46 16.25 -1.64 14.47
C PHE A 46 16.41 -2.52 15.71
N ASN A 47 17.56 -2.40 16.38
CA ASN A 47 17.77 -3.10 17.63
C ASN A 47 16.84 -2.57 18.73
N GLN A 48 16.37 -3.47 19.59
CA GLN A 48 15.53 -3.09 20.74
C GLN A 48 16.28 -2.20 21.73
N GLU A 49 17.61 -2.27 21.76
CA GLU A 49 18.47 -1.39 22.56
C GLU A 49 18.51 0.03 21.99
N ASP A 50 18.48 0.17 20.67
CA ASP A 50 18.40 1.47 19.97
C ASP A 50 16.97 2.04 20.02
N ILE A 51 15.96 1.15 20.15
CA ILE A 51 14.54 1.50 20.11
C ILE A 51 13.79 1.01 21.35
N ALA A 52 13.83 1.81 22.41
CA ALA A 52 12.93 1.66 23.56
C ALA A 52 11.47 2.12 23.27
N PHE A 53 11.13 2.45 22.01
CA PHE A 53 10.15 3.49 21.67
C PHE A 53 8.71 3.09 21.38
N ALA A 54 8.41 1.82 21.12
CA ALA A 54 7.25 1.55 20.28
C ALA A 54 6.31 0.49 20.83
N SER A 55 6.31 0.36 22.15
CA SER A 55 5.27 -0.33 22.91
C SER A 55 4.38 0.63 23.73
N SER A 56 4.62 1.94 23.71
CA SER A 56 3.91 2.92 24.53
C SER A 56 2.96 3.79 23.70
N GLN A 57 1.73 3.94 24.20
CA GLN A 57 0.66 4.73 23.60
C GLN A 57 1.10 6.18 23.32
N GLY A 58 1.20 6.58 22.04
CA GLY A 58 1.54 7.96 21.67
C GLY A 58 2.20 8.18 20.31
N SER A 59 2.62 7.12 19.62
CA SER A 59 3.36 7.24 18.35
C SER A 59 2.51 7.85 17.23
N TYR A 60 2.95 8.98 16.67
CA TYR A 60 2.44 9.50 15.41
C TYR A 60 3.27 8.90 14.29
N GLY A 61 2.65 8.10 13.44
CA GLY A 61 3.33 7.52 12.28
C GLY A 61 2.48 7.60 11.03
N SER A 62 3.13 7.55 9.89
CA SER A 62 2.47 7.41 8.61
C SER A 62 3.20 6.38 7.76
N LEU A 63 2.45 5.60 7.01
CA LEU A 63 2.99 4.81 5.90
C LEU A 63 2.28 5.29 4.63
N ASN A 64 3.07 5.67 3.64
CA ASN A 64 2.59 6.17 2.35
C ASN A 64 3.25 5.39 1.23
N ARG A 65 2.45 4.98 0.25
CA ARG A 65 2.90 4.29 -0.96
C ARG A 65 2.48 5.08 -2.17
N VAL A 66 3.39 5.17 -3.11
CA VAL A 66 3.16 5.82 -4.40
C VAL A 66 3.60 4.85 -5.48
N PHE A 67 2.72 4.54 -6.44
CA PHE A 67 3.01 3.65 -7.55
C PHE A 67 2.61 4.25 -8.89
N SER A 68 3.36 3.87 -9.90
CA SER A 68 2.87 3.74 -11.27
C SER A 68 2.29 2.33 -11.46
N SER A 69 1.13 2.24 -12.11
CA SER A 69 0.48 0.98 -12.47
C SER A 69 0.41 0.83 -13.99
N TYR A 70 0.73 -0.38 -14.48
CA TYR A 70 0.58 -0.77 -15.87
C TYR A 70 -0.46 -1.90 -15.95
N GLU A 71 -1.64 -1.56 -16.42
CA GLU A 71 -2.86 -2.37 -16.35
C GLU A 71 -3.08 -3.17 -17.62
N PHE A 72 -3.44 -4.44 -17.45
CA PHE A 72 -3.79 -5.38 -18.52
C PHE A 72 -5.16 -5.99 -18.20
N GLY A 73 -6.14 -5.64 -19.02
CA GLY A 73 -7.52 -6.07 -18.85
C GLY A 73 -7.89 -7.30 -19.67
N LEU A 74 -8.49 -8.28 -19.02
CA LEU A 74 -9.06 -9.47 -19.64
C LEU A 74 -10.58 -9.47 -19.45
N LYS A 75 -11.29 -9.90 -20.48
CA LYS A 75 -12.74 -9.99 -20.48
C LYS A 75 -13.22 -11.40 -20.83
N PRO A 76 -14.08 -12.03 -20.02
CA PRO A 76 -14.72 -13.28 -20.37
C PRO A 76 -15.79 -13.07 -21.46
N SER A 77 -15.79 -13.92 -22.48
CA SER A 77 -16.72 -13.84 -23.62
C SER A 77 -18.20 -13.89 -23.23
N LYS A 78 -18.54 -14.57 -22.14
CA LYS A 78 -19.92 -14.75 -21.67
C LYS A 78 -20.44 -13.63 -20.76
N TYR A 79 -19.56 -12.91 -20.06
CA TYR A 79 -19.97 -11.95 -19.04
C TYR A 79 -19.47 -10.55 -19.36
N ASN A 80 -20.32 -9.77 -20.03
CA ASN A 80 -19.97 -8.43 -20.49
C ASN A 80 -19.74 -7.39 -19.37
N PHE A 81 -20.13 -7.72 -18.14
CA PHE A 81 -20.02 -6.88 -16.94
C PHE A 81 -18.84 -7.27 -16.06
N LEU A 82 -18.14 -8.37 -16.35
CA LEU A 82 -17.04 -8.89 -15.53
C LEU A 82 -15.72 -8.67 -16.26
N PHE A 83 -14.69 -8.26 -15.53
CA PHE A 83 -13.34 -8.01 -16.02
C PHE A 83 -12.34 -8.61 -15.03
N PHE A 84 -11.20 -9.04 -15.55
CA PHE A 84 -10.06 -9.45 -14.77
C PHE A 84 -8.87 -8.57 -15.14
N ASP A 85 -8.38 -7.80 -14.19
CA ASP A 85 -7.31 -6.85 -14.42
C ASP A 85 -6.03 -7.37 -13.75
N ILE A 86 -4.92 -7.27 -14.47
CA ILE A 86 -3.58 -7.61 -14.00
C ILE A 86 -2.73 -6.36 -14.11
N ASP A 87 -2.21 -5.88 -12.99
CA ASP A 87 -1.37 -4.68 -12.97
C ASP A 87 0.05 -5.03 -12.56
N LEU A 88 1.02 -4.46 -13.28
CA LEU A 88 2.39 -4.34 -12.80
C LEU A 88 2.53 -3.04 -12.03
N LEU A 89 3.06 -3.11 -10.82
CA LEU A 89 3.22 -1.97 -9.92
C LEU A 89 4.70 -1.66 -9.73
N GLN A 90 5.08 -0.40 -9.87
CA GLN A 90 6.42 0.09 -9.59
C GLN A 90 6.31 1.40 -8.81
N GLY A 91 7.00 1.49 -7.68
CA GLY A 91 6.78 2.61 -6.77
C GLY A 91 7.78 2.72 -5.63
N ALA A 92 7.35 3.43 -4.59
CA ALA A 92 8.10 3.59 -3.35
C ALA A 92 7.17 3.56 -2.13
N GLU A 93 7.72 3.12 -0.99
CA GLU A 93 7.12 3.22 0.34
C GLU A 93 7.91 4.20 1.20
N TYR A 94 7.18 4.98 1.99
CA TYR A 94 7.73 5.88 2.99
C TYR A 94 7.01 5.62 4.30
N LEU A 95 7.74 5.15 5.30
CA LEU A 95 7.27 4.94 6.65
C LEU A 95 7.98 5.93 7.56
N TYR A 96 7.17 6.76 8.20
CA TYR A 96 7.61 7.73 9.18
C TYR A 96 6.99 7.39 10.52
N SER A 97 7.77 7.52 11.59
CA SER A 97 7.26 7.43 12.96
C SER A 97 7.96 8.45 13.84
N SER A 98 7.19 9.07 14.73
CA SER A 98 7.69 9.98 15.74
C SER A 98 7.03 9.69 17.08
N ASN A 99 7.80 9.85 18.15
CA ASN A 99 7.31 9.72 19.51
C ASN A 99 7.89 10.83 20.39
N TYR A 100 7.07 11.34 21.29
CA TYR A 100 7.47 12.28 22.31
C TYR A 100 7.02 11.78 23.67
N GLU A 101 7.98 11.59 24.57
CA GLU A 101 7.72 11.18 25.93
C GLU A 101 8.28 12.23 26.88
N SER A 102 7.49 12.60 27.88
CA SER A 102 7.91 13.48 28.97
C SER A 102 7.48 12.86 30.28
N TYR A 103 8.42 12.73 31.20
CA TYR A 103 8.15 12.19 32.54
C TYR A 103 9.04 12.88 33.58
N GLN A 104 8.61 12.82 34.83
CA GLN A 104 9.30 13.44 35.95
C GLN A 104 9.68 12.37 36.96
N ILE A 105 10.93 12.37 37.42
CA ILE A 105 11.40 11.57 38.55
C ILE A 105 11.92 12.55 39.60
N ASN A 106 11.24 12.62 40.75
CA ASN A 106 11.51 13.60 41.80
C ASN A 106 11.55 15.03 41.23
N ASP A 107 12.66 15.75 41.41
CA ASP A 107 12.85 17.12 40.92
C ASP A 107 13.51 17.18 39.53
N THR A 108 13.57 16.04 38.80
CA THR A 108 14.17 15.96 37.47
C THR A 108 13.11 15.68 36.42
N ASN A 109 13.02 16.57 35.44
CA ASN A 109 12.20 16.40 34.24
C ASN A 109 13.04 15.77 33.14
N PHE A 110 12.48 14.74 32.51
CA PHE A 110 13.04 14.07 31.35
C PHE A 110 12.08 14.27 30.18
N SER A 111 12.61 14.66 29.04
CA SER A 111 11.89 14.58 27.79
C SER A 111 12.73 13.88 26.73
N ARG A 112 12.04 13.11 25.90
CA ARG A 112 12.63 12.29 24.85
C ARG A 112 11.81 12.47 23.59
N ASN A 113 12.48 12.83 22.51
CA ASN A 113 11.89 12.91 21.19
C ASN A 113 12.64 11.95 20.27
N SER A 114 11.90 11.14 19.52
CA SER A 114 12.48 10.24 18.55
C SER A 114 11.75 10.30 17.24
N TYR A 115 12.51 10.17 16.16
CA TYR A 115 11.98 10.00 14.83
C TYR A 115 12.65 8.82 14.13
N ILE A 116 11.89 8.21 13.24
CA ILE A 116 12.28 7.10 12.38
C ILE A 116 11.76 7.42 10.98
N ASP A 117 12.63 7.25 10.00
CA ASP A 117 12.30 7.30 8.58
C ASP A 117 12.78 6.01 7.92
N ILE A 118 11.89 5.39 7.15
CA ILE A 118 12.19 4.19 6.37
C ILE A 118 11.64 4.44 4.98
N SER A 119 12.52 4.39 4.00
CA SER A 119 12.15 4.48 2.59
C SER A 119 12.53 3.20 1.86
N SER A 120 11.70 2.78 0.92
CA SER A 120 11.99 1.60 0.11
C SER A 120 11.45 1.76 -1.31
N SER A 121 12.11 1.11 -2.25
CA SER A 121 11.57 0.94 -3.61
C SER A 121 10.65 -0.28 -3.63
N LEU A 122 9.53 -0.17 -4.35
CA LEU A 122 8.53 -1.22 -4.44
C LEU A 122 8.38 -1.73 -5.87
N LEU A 123 8.27 -3.05 -6.01
CA LEU A 123 7.81 -3.71 -7.22
C LEU A 123 6.70 -4.70 -6.85
N GLY A 124 5.68 -4.82 -7.68
CA GLY A 124 4.58 -5.71 -7.36
C GLY A 124 3.69 -6.08 -8.52
N THR A 125 2.74 -6.96 -8.22
CA THR A 125 1.67 -7.37 -9.13
C THR A 125 0.35 -7.32 -8.40
N LYS A 126 -0.70 -6.88 -9.09
CA LYS A 126 -2.07 -6.86 -8.56
C LYS A 126 -2.98 -7.60 -9.51
N PHE A 127 -3.85 -8.45 -8.97
CA PHE A 127 -4.85 -9.21 -9.71
C PHE A 127 -6.22 -8.86 -9.16
N MET A 128 -7.10 -8.36 -10.02
CA MET A 128 -8.41 -7.86 -9.64
C MET A 128 -9.51 -8.55 -10.45
N ALA A 129 -10.59 -8.95 -9.79
CA ALA A 129 -11.85 -9.24 -10.44
C ALA A 129 -12.77 -8.03 -10.27
N ARG A 130 -13.20 -7.43 -11.38
CA ARG A 130 -13.97 -6.18 -11.41
C ARG A 130 -15.31 -6.38 -12.09
N ILE A 131 -16.37 -5.89 -11.43
CA ILE A 131 -17.73 -5.87 -11.96
C ILE A 131 -18.06 -4.44 -12.33
N THR A 132 -18.59 -4.22 -13.53
CA THR A 132 -18.90 -2.89 -14.04
C THR A 132 -20.34 -2.77 -14.52
N THR A 133 -20.87 -1.55 -14.48
CA THR A 133 -22.10 -1.20 -15.20
C THR A 133 -21.90 -1.32 -16.72
N PRO A 134 -22.96 -1.48 -17.54
CA PRO A 134 -22.82 -1.66 -18.98
C PRO A 134 -21.88 -0.65 -19.64
N TYR A 135 -20.82 -1.18 -20.23
CA TYR A 135 -19.65 -0.47 -20.75
C TYR A 135 -19.92 0.57 -21.85
N LYS A 136 -21.07 0.47 -22.53
CA LYS A 136 -21.50 1.40 -23.58
C LYS A 136 -21.94 2.77 -23.04
N ARG A 137 -21.90 2.98 -21.73
CA ARG A 137 -22.25 4.25 -21.09
C ARG A 137 -21.01 5.14 -21.00
N ARG A 138 -21.23 6.45 -21.08
CA ARG A 138 -20.18 7.46 -20.90
C ARG A 138 -19.58 7.45 -19.50
N PHE A 139 -20.41 7.11 -18.51
CA PHE A 139 -20.03 6.90 -17.12
C PHE A 139 -20.15 5.41 -16.79
N ILE A 140 -19.07 4.85 -16.25
CA ILE A 140 -18.99 3.45 -15.86
C ILE A 140 -18.72 3.44 -14.37
N TYR A 141 -19.53 2.72 -13.60
CA TYR A 141 -19.24 2.44 -12.20
C TYR A 141 -18.64 1.05 -12.11
N ASN A 142 -17.61 0.91 -11.28
CA ASN A 142 -16.93 -0.36 -11.07
C ASN A 142 -16.81 -0.68 -9.57
N PHE A 143 -16.82 -1.98 -9.28
CA PHE A 143 -16.47 -2.53 -7.98
C PHE A 143 -15.53 -3.71 -8.20
N GLY A 144 -14.48 -3.81 -7.40
CA GLY A 144 -13.51 -4.88 -7.55
C GLY A 144 -13.04 -5.47 -6.23
N LEU A 145 -12.67 -6.74 -6.29
CA LEU A 145 -11.95 -7.46 -5.24
C LEU A 145 -10.74 -8.16 -5.83
N GLY A 146 -9.64 -8.17 -5.09
CA GLY A 146 -8.42 -8.78 -5.58
C GLY A 146 -7.30 -8.91 -4.57
N VAL A 147 -6.13 -9.27 -5.10
CA VAL A 147 -4.92 -9.52 -4.33
C VAL A 147 -3.76 -8.75 -4.94
N GLU A 148 -2.87 -8.27 -4.09
CA GLU A 148 -1.64 -7.58 -4.49
C GLU A 148 -0.45 -8.22 -3.78
N GLY A 149 0.59 -8.53 -4.53
CA GLY A 149 1.88 -8.96 -4.00
C GLY A 149 2.91 -7.87 -4.23
N LEU A 150 3.57 -7.43 -3.16
CA LEU A 150 4.62 -6.41 -3.19
C LEU A 150 5.95 -6.97 -2.67
N LEU A 151 7.02 -6.56 -3.31
CA LEU A 151 8.41 -6.74 -2.88
C LEU A 151 9.02 -5.35 -2.70
N ALA A 152 9.52 -5.09 -1.51
CA ALA A 152 10.34 -3.93 -1.21
C ALA A 152 11.82 -4.28 -1.33
N TYR A 153 12.61 -3.35 -1.86
CA TYR A 153 14.05 -3.45 -2.03
C TYR A 153 14.71 -2.07 -1.92
N ASN A 154 16.05 -2.03 -1.80
CA ASN A 154 16.80 -0.80 -1.55
C ASN A 154 16.23 -0.03 -0.35
N ILE A 155 16.16 -0.70 0.79
CA ILE A 155 15.58 -0.15 2.00
C ILE A 155 16.63 0.73 2.66
N ASP A 156 16.26 1.99 2.90
CA ASP A 156 17.03 2.91 3.72
C ASP A 156 16.24 3.18 5.00
N ALA A 157 16.88 2.98 6.14
CA ALA A 157 16.24 3.09 7.45
C ALA A 157 17.15 3.89 8.37
N GLU A 158 16.66 5.03 8.81
CA GLU A 158 17.38 5.93 9.71
C GLU A 158 16.48 6.39 10.84
N GLY A 159 17.10 6.75 11.96
CA GLY A 159 16.39 7.36 13.06
C GLY A 159 17.32 8.23 13.90
N SER A 160 16.71 9.09 14.69
CA SER A 160 17.46 9.73 15.77
C SER A 160 16.60 9.96 16.99
N GLN A 161 17.27 10.00 18.12
CA GLN A 161 16.72 10.24 19.43
C GLN A 161 17.38 11.47 20.03
N SER A 162 16.58 12.39 20.53
CA SER A 162 17.01 13.48 21.39
C SER A 162 16.49 13.26 22.80
N THR A 163 17.38 13.26 23.78
CA THR A 163 17.03 13.25 25.20
C THR A 163 17.42 14.58 25.81
N SER A 164 16.55 15.11 26.67
CA SER A 164 16.88 16.23 27.52
C SER A 164 16.47 15.95 28.95
N LYS A 165 17.35 16.31 29.87
CA LYS A 165 17.19 16.15 31.31
C LYS A 165 17.38 17.52 31.94
N ASN A 166 16.39 17.93 32.72
CA ASN A 166 16.41 19.19 33.46
C ASN A 166 16.22 18.90 34.95
N HIS A 167 17.26 19.12 35.74
CA HIS A 167 17.20 18.95 37.20
C HIS A 167 17.02 20.29 37.90
N TRP A 168 15.90 20.43 38.61
CA TRP A 168 15.74 21.44 39.64
C TRP A 168 16.18 20.82 40.99
N PRO A 169 16.86 21.52 41.91
CA PRO A 169 17.19 22.94 41.96
C PRO A 169 18.54 23.34 41.35
N SER A 170 19.35 22.39 40.87
CA SER A 170 20.71 22.68 40.37
C SER A 170 20.76 23.40 39.01
N SER A 171 19.62 23.52 38.31
CA SER A 171 19.52 24.05 36.94
C SER A 171 20.41 23.31 35.93
N THR A 172 20.68 22.02 36.18
CA THR A 172 21.50 21.20 35.28
C THR A 172 20.65 20.79 34.08
N TYR A 173 21.03 21.26 32.90
CA TYR A 173 20.46 20.86 31.62
C TYR A 173 21.46 19.98 30.86
N GLU A 174 21.06 18.74 30.62
CA GLU A 174 21.79 17.81 29.75
C GLU A 174 20.94 17.56 28.51
N SER A 175 21.54 17.64 27.33
CA SER A 175 20.91 17.22 26.08
C SER A 175 21.86 16.36 25.29
N ASN A 176 21.35 15.23 24.80
CA ASN A 176 22.08 14.30 23.94
C ASN A 176 21.24 14.00 22.70
N ARG A 177 21.89 13.85 21.55
CA ARG A 177 21.29 13.40 20.31
C ARG A 177 22.09 12.24 19.75
N GLU A 178 21.41 11.14 19.49
CA GLU A 178 21.99 9.92 18.95
C GLU A 178 21.27 9.55 17.66
N SER A 179 22.04 9.21 16.64
CA SER A 179 21.54 8.69 15.37
C SER A 179 21.78 7.20 15.30
N PHE A 180 20.80 6.46 14.81
CA PHE A 180 20.88 5.02 14.62
C PHE A 180 20.39 4.67 13.21
N TYR A 181 20.95 3.60 12.65
CA TYR A 181 20.67 3.14 11.29
C TYR A 181 20.07 1.74 11.37
N GLY A 182 19.18 1.42 10.42
CA GLY A 182 18.53 0.13 10.39
C GLY A 182 19.50 -1.02 10.17
N GLU A 183 19.11 -2.19 10.66
CA GLU A 183 19.88 -3.43 10.51
C GLU A 183 19.78 -3.96 9.07
N GLY A 184 20.53 -3.37 8.13
CA GLY A 184 20.93 -3.96 6.85
C GLY A 184 19.93 -4.89 6.14
N LEU A 185 18.65 -4.52 6.05
CA LEU A 185 17.65 -5.30 5.33
C LEU A 185 17.71 -4.94 3.85
N ASP A 186 18.01 -5.94 3.02
CA ASP A 186 18.01 -5.72 1.57
C ASP A 186 16.58 -5.70 1.00
N THR A 187 15.67 -6.51 1.56
CA THR A 187 14.30 -6.70 1.03
C THR A 187 13.24 -7.13 2.08
N TYR A 188 11.96 -6.82 1.82
CA TYR A 188 10.80 -7.40 2.52
C TYR A 188 9.60 -7.61 1.60
N GLY A 189 8.64 -8.43 2.01
CA GLY A 189 7.49 -8.81 1.18
C GLY A 189 6.14 -8.50 1.84
N SER A 190 5.13 -8.23 1.01
CA SER A 190 3.75 -8.05 1.44
C SER A 190 2.78 -8.77 0.52
N VAL A 191 1.75 -9.39 1.11
CA VAL A 191 0.59 -9.90 0.38
C VAL A 191 -0.63 -9.18 0.90
N ASN A 192 -1.43 -8.61 0.01
CA ASN A 192 -2.46 -7.66 0.37
C ASN A 192 -3.81 -8.06 -0.24
N LEU A 193 -4.90 -7.80 0.48
CA LEU A 193 -6.26 -7.94 -0.01
C LEU A 193 -6.81 -6.58 -0.39
N VAL A 194 -7.17 -6.42 -1.66
CA VAL A 194 -7.60 -5.16 -2.26
C VAL A 194 -9.11 -5.17 -2.46
N GLN A 195 -9.77 -4.10 -2.04
CA GLN A 195 -11.17 -3.81 -2.35
C GLN A 195 -11.21 -2.44 -3.01
N GLN A 196 -11.93 -2.29 -4.10
CA GLN A 196 -12.05 -1.02 -4.79
C GLN A 196 -13.47 -0.71 -5.22
N VAL A 197 -13.78 0.58 -5.26
CA VAL A 197 -14.98 1.13 -5.89
C VAL A 197 -14.56 2.33 -6.71
N GLY A 198 -15.06 2.42 -7.93
CA GLY A 198 -14.59 3.45 -8.84
C GLY A 198 -15.59 3.90 -9.87
N LEU A 199 -15.17 4.95 -10.56
CA LEU A 199 -15.87 5.59 -11.64
C LEU A 199 -14.91 5.81 -12.80
N ALA A 200 -15.37 5.47 -14.00
CA ALA A 200 -14.68 5.77 -15.24
C ALA A 200 -15.51 6.67 -16.15
N PHE A 201 -14.82 7.54 -16.87
CA PHE A 201 -15.37 8.50 -17.81
C PHE A 201 -14.72 8.34 -19.19
N ARG A 202 -15.53 8.01 -20.20
CA ARG A 202 -15.09 7.87 -21.59
C ARG A 202 -14.84 9.25 -22.21
N LEU A 203 -13.64 9.46 -22.75
CA LEU A 203 -13.18 10.75 -23.26
C LEU A 203 -13.79 11.10 -24.62
N GLY A 204 -13.93 10.13 -25.52
CA GLY A 204 -14.48 10.34 -26.85
C GLY A 204 -16.01 10.39 -26.92
N LYS A 205 -16.51 11.07 -27.95
CA LYS A 205 -17.91 11.00 -28.40
C LYS A 205 -18.09 9.80 -29.33
N ASP A 206 -19.31 9.26 -29.45
CA ASP A 206 -19.70 8.21 -30.42
C ASP A 206 -19.60 8.71 -31.88
N GLU A 207 -18.39 9.06 -32.31
CA GLU A 207 -18.07 9.45 -33.67
C GLU A 207 -17.00 8.49 -34.17
N SER A 208 -17.25 7.85 -35.32
CA SER A 208 -16.33 6.90 -35.96
C SER A 208 -14.98 7.50 -36.32
N SER A 209 -14.87 8.84 -36.30
CA SER A 209 -13.71 9.63 -36.69
C SER A 209 -12.76 9.96 -35.52
N PHE A 210 -13.14 9.72 -34.26
CA PHE A 210 -12.32 10.09 -33.10
C PHE A 210 -11.68 8.88 -32.41
N PRO A 211 -10.33 8.82 -32.28
CA PRO A 211 -9.64 7.69 -31.68
C PRO A 211 -9.85 7.57 -30.15
N LEU A 212 -10.30 8.65 -29.50
CA LEU A 212 -10.52 8.72 -28.05
C LEU A 212 -11.82 8.05 -27.58
N ASN A 213 -12.65 7.51 -28.50
CA ASN A 213 -13.86 6.77 -28.12
C ASN A 213 -13.55 5.46 -27.39
N GLN A 214 -12.33 4.95 -27.53
CA GLN A 214 -11.79 3.78 -26.83
C GLN A 214 -10.90 4.18 -25.65
N THR A 215 -10.95 5.43 -25.19
CA THR A 215 -10.15 5.88 -24.05
C THR A 215 -11.06 6.36 -22.94
N TYR A 216 -10.81 5.90 -21.72
CA TYR A 216 -11.47 6.40 -20.52
C TYR A 216 -10.47 6.72 -19.41
N LEU A 217 -10.84 7.70 -18.60
CA LEU A 217 -10.18 8.02 -17.34
C LEU A 217 -10.90 7.26 -16.24
N GLU A 218 -10.19 6.42 -15.49
CA GLU A 218 -10.70 5.66 -14.35
C GLU A 218 -10.13 6.21 -13.06
N THR A 219 -10.99 6.32 -12.04
CA THR A 219 -10.57 6.63 -10.68
C THR A 219 -11.27 5.71 -9.70
N ASP A 220 -10.48 5.06 -8.84
CA ASP A 220 -11.00 4.15 -7.83
C ASP A 220 -10.52 4.55 -6.44
N PHE A 221 -11.42 4.48 -5.47
CA PHE A 221 -11.07 4.45 -4.08
C PHE A 221 -10.75 3.02 -3.66
N GLN A 222 -9.64 2.85 -2.95
CA GLN A 222 -9.13 1.54 -2.54
C GLN A 222 -9.05 1.42 -1.02
N ILE A 223 -9.40 0.24 -0.54
CA ILE A 223 -9.15 -0.22 0.82
C ILE A 223 -8.29 -1.48 0.73
N ILE A 224 -7.10 -1.42 1.31
CA ILE A 224 -6.12 -2.49 1.22
C ILE A 224 -5.80 -3.01 2.61
N ASN A 225 -6.01 -4.30 2.84
CA ASN A 225 -5.56 -4.98 4.06
C ASN A 225 -4.20 -5.60 3.77
N ASN A 226 -3.18 -5.13 4.48
CA ASN A 226 -1.78 -5.48 4.25
C ASN A 226 -1.32 -6.55 5.23
N PHE A 227 -0.61 -7.54 4.70
CA PHE A 227 0.07 -8.57 5.49
C PHE A 227 1.54 -8.56 5.09
N THR A 228 2.34 -7.82 5.85
CA THR A 228 3.75 -7.56 5.56
C THR A 228 4.63 -8.39 6.47
N THR A 229 5.67 -9.02 5.90
CA THR A 229 6.72 -9.71 6.65
C THR A 229 8.02 -8.96 6.48
N MET A 230 8.50 -8.35 7.56
CA MET A 230 9.75 -7.57 7.58
C MET A 230 10.57 -8.00 8.80
N ASN A 231 11.85 -8.31 8.57
CA ASN A 231 12.76 -8.91 9.56
C ASN A 231 12.11 -10.03 10.40
N LYS A 232 11.49 -11.02 9.71
CA LYS A 232 10.78 -12.16 10.31
C LYS A 232 9.58 -11.80 11.20
N THR A 233 9.19 -10.52 11.24
CA THR A 233 8.05 -10.02 11.99
C THR A 233 6.85 -9.81 11.07
N TRP A 234 5.71 -10.35 11.48
CA TRP A 234 4.46 -10.21 10.74
C TRP A 234 3.67 -9.02 11.24
N SER A 235 3.36 -8.10 10.33
CA SER A 235 2.60 -6.89 10.60
C SER A 235 1.30 -6.88 9.80
N LYS A 236 0.22 -6.42 10.44
CA LYS A 236 -1.12 -6.33 9.84
C LYS A 236 -1.63 -4.91 10.02
N TYR A 237 -1.95 -4.26 8.92
CA TYR A 237 -2.49 -2.90 8.94
C TYR A 237 -3.29 -2.65 7.67
N ARG A 238 -4.07 -1.57 7.68
CA ARG A 238 -4.91 -1.18 6.55
C ARG A 238 -4.41 0.14 5.98
N THR A 239 -4.39 0.22 4.66
CA THR A 239 -4.15 1.46 3.92
C THR A 239 -5.38 1.82 3.09
N TYR A 240 -5.49 3.10 2.80
CA TYR A 240 -6.57 3.69 2.03
C TYR A 240 -5.99 4.59 0.97
N GLY A 241 -6.63 4.66 -0.18
CA GLY A 241 -6.01 5.33 -1.31
C GLY A 241 -6.90 5.56 -2.50
N LEU A 242 -6.28 6.16 -3.52
CA LEU A 242 -6.91 6.53 -4.77
C LEU A 242 -6.03 6.08 -5.94
N THR A 243 -6.68 5.55 -6.96
CA THR A 243 -6.11 5.35 -8.30
C THR A 243 -6.61 6.41 -9.26
N LEU A 244 -5.75 6.75 -10.21
CA LEU A 244 -6.10 7.50 -11.40
C LEU A 244 -5.41 6.85 -12.59
N SER A 245 -6.20 6.27 -13.49
CA SER A 245 -5.70 5.51 -14.64
C SER A 245 -6.26 6.05 -15.94
N LEU A 246 -5.42 6.12 -16.97
CA LEU A 246 -5.84 6.30 -18.35
C LEU A 246 -5.86 4.93 -19.01
N VAL A 247 -7.02 4.51 -19.50
CA VAL A 247 -7.23 3.17 -20.04
C VAL A 247 -7.68 3.24 -21.50
N TYR A 248 -7.11 2.37 -22.32
CA TYR A 248 -7.41 2.20 -23.73
C TYR A 248 -8.01 0.82 -24.01
N GLU A 249 -9.18 0.81 -24.65
CA GLU A 249 -9.94 -0.37 -25.02
C GLU A 249 -9.47 -0.93 -26.36
N ILE A 250 -9.25 -2.23 -26.41
CA ILE A 250 -8.80 -2.95 -27.59
C ILE A 250 -10.00 -3.67 -28.20
N LYS A 251 -10.19 -3.48 -29.51
CA LYS A 251 -11.23 -4.12 -30.32
C LYS A 251 -10.80 -5.49 -30.82
#